data_AF-A0A179CZR3-F1
#
_entry.id   AF-A0A179CZR3-F1
#
_cell.length_a   1.000
_cell.length_b   1.000
_cell.length_c   1.000
_cell.angle_alpha   90.00
_cell.angle_beta   90.00
_cell.angle_gamma   90.00
#
_symmetry.space_group_name_H-M   'P 1'
#
loop_
_entity.id
_entity.type
_entity.pdbx_description
1 polymer ?
#
loop_
_entity_poly.entity_id
_entity_poly.type
_entity_poly.pdbx_seq_one_letter_code
_entity_poly.pdbx_strand_id
1 'polypeptide(L)'
;MQKYDVHFCLVSDQAAANLLPILDNQFKPKEAVLIVSKKMKQKAEFLAKTFKEQGVKVTLFNLSDEFDFSKMEEELIELVSQYEDKNIALNVTGGTKLISIAAEHAFTLVEKPIFYIDTKSHRIVFITKDENKQWLPDLALNSKNTIKTYLSAYGSNVLKQSDPSEHKKWLDHIDGFITKYQDNKNIIPVLNKMASLAKNKGWKYDLEHQDLKFSGVTDLLTWLDYKNIIDFDGVQVDFRNKSTANFLSGGWLENYTYEVLNSVNKIEDIALGIEVTNSKYRQDKKDYDALNKGHKNEFDVAFMAKNKLHIIECKTMIMDREEGIKAEDILYKLETLKDYGGLLTKKCLVSYFEVPESVKNRAKFLNIEIIQGKDLQRIKTKVQEWIGDES
;
A
#
# COMPACT_ATOMS: atom_id res chain seq x y z
N MET A 1 32.28 -5.47 9.53
CA MET A 1 30.89 -5.11 9.23
C MET A 1 30.05 -6.36 9.44
N GLN A 2 29.03 -6.32 10.29
CA GLN A 2 28.13 -7.46 10.53
C GLN A 2 27.32 -7.74 9.27
N LYS A 3 27.86 -8.59 8.39
CA LYS A 3 27.26 -8.97 7.12
C LYS A 3 27.40 -10.48 6.94
N TYR A 4 26.30 -11.12 6.57
CA TYR A 4 26.20 -12.56 6.44
C TYR A 4 25.91 -12.93 4.99
N ASP A 5 26.60 -13.94 4.47
CA ASP A 5 26.43 -14.38 3.08
C ASP A 5 25.12 -15.14 2.88
N VAL A 6 24.65 -15.83 3.93
CA VAL A 6 23.40 -16.59 3.94
C VAL A 6 22.51 -16.18 5.11
N HIS A 7 21.27 -15.82 4.83
CA HIS A 7 20.26 -15.62 5.88
C HIS A 7 19.34 -16.83 5.96
N PHE A 8 19.15 -17.37 7.16
CA PHE A 8 18.08 -18.32 7.45
C PHE A 8 16.85 -17.53 7.86
N CYS A 9 15.73 -17.75 7.19
CA CYS A 9 14.53 -16.94 7.35
C CYS A 9 13.34 -17.83 7.70
N LEU A 10 12.77 -17.61 8.87
CA LEU A 10 11.55 -18.30 9.30
C LEU A 10 10.35 -17.68 8.56
N VAL A 11 9.65 -18.45 7.74
CA VAL A 11 8.51 -17.91 6.98
C VAL A 11 7.29 -17.76 7.89
N SER A 12 6.60 -16.62 7.79
CA SER A 12 5.38 -16.31 8.53
C SER A 12 4.38 -15.56 7.66
N ASP A 13 3.25 -15.17 8.25
CA ASP A 13 2.25 -14.33 7.58
C ASP A 13 2.75 -12.92 7.25
N GLN A 14 3.80 -12.43 7.92
CA GLN A 14 4.36 -11.09 7.73
C GLN A 14 5.64 -11.15 6.89
N ALA A 15 5.48 -10.99 5.58
CA ALA A 15 6.60 -11.03 4.63
C ALA A 15 7.67 -9.94 4.90
N ALA A 16 7.26 -8.77 5.40
CA ALA A 16 8.16 -7.65 5.70
C ALA A 16 9.36 -8.05 6.57
N ALA A 17 9.15 -8.91 7.57
CA ALA A 17 10.21 -9.37 8.48
C ALA A 17 11.40 -10.02 7.76
N ASN A 18 11.14 -10.76 6.68
CA ASN A 18 12.19 -11.40 5.87
C ASN A 18 12.58 -10.54 4.67
N LEU A 19 11.66 -9.75 4.13
CA LEU A 19 11.90 -8.87 2.98
C LEU A 19 12.85 -7.72 3.31
N LEU A 20 12.64 -7.00 4.41
CA LEU A 20 13.38 -5.76 4.65
C LEU A 20 14.90 -5.97 4.75
N PRO A 21 15.42 -7.00 5.44
CA PRO A 21 16.86 -7.28 5.48
C PRO A 21 17.50 -7.45 4.10
N ILE A 22 16.78 -8.03 3.13
CA ILE A 22 17.33 -8.25 1.78
C ILE A 22 17.33 -7.00 0.90
N LEU A 23 16.59 -5.97 1.31
CA LEU A 23 16.50 -4.68 0.62
C LEU A 23 17.46 -3.64 1.20
N ASP A 24 18.14 -3.94 2.31
CA ASP A 24 19.22 -3.12 2.84
C ASP A 24 20.54 -3.52 2.17
N ASN A 25 21.11 -2.67 1.31
CA ASN A 25 22.33 -2.99 0.56
C ASN A 25 23.54 -3.34 1.44
N GLN A 26 23.60 -2.83 2.68
CA GLN A 26 24.72 -3.11 3.58
C GLN A 26 24.55 -4.46 4.28
N PHE A 27 23.31 -4.92 4.46
CA PHE A 27 22.97 -6.15 5.17
C PHE A 27 22.48 -7.29 4.26
N LYS A 28 22.24 -7.02 2.98
CA LYS A 28 21.70 -7.96 1.99
C LYS A 28 22.59 -9.21 1.85
N PRO A 29 22.00 -10.42 1.97
CA PRO A 29 22.72 -11.68 1.79
C PRO A 29 22.85 -12.04 0.31
N LYS A 30 23.71 -13.00 0.00
CA LYS A 30 23.80 -13.62 -1.34
C LYS A 30 22.78 -14.75 -1.51
N GLU A 31 22.49 -15.46 -0.43
CA GLU A 31 21.54 -16.57 -0.39
C GLU A 31 20.58 -16.44 0.81
N ALA A 32 19.36 -16.94 0.65
CA ALA A 32 18.41 -17.10 1.74
C ALA A 32 17.91 -18.56 1.80
N VAL A 33 17.92 -19.14 2.99
CA VAL A 33 17.29 -20.42 3.28
C VAL A 33 15.96 -20.12 3.97
N LEU A 34 14.85 -20.35 3.27
CA LEU A 34 13.52 -20.16 3.84
C LEU A 34 13.11 -21.44 4.56
N ILE A 35 12.86 -21.36 5.87
CA ILE A 35 12.33 -22.46 6.68
C ILE A 35 10.79 -22.38 6.63
N VAL A 36 10.17 -23.43 6.12
CA VAL A 36 8.77 -23.43 5.66
C VAL A 36 7.97 -24.51 6.39
N SER A 37 6.96 -24.09 7.14
CA SER A 37 5.91 -25.00 7.65
C SER A 37 4.88 -25.31 6.58
N LYS A 38 4.08 -26.37 6.77
CA LYS A 38 3.08 -26.81 5.78
C LYS A 38 2.11 -25.69 5.38
N LYS A 39 1.68 -24.87 6.36
CA LYS A 39 0.76 -23.74 6.12
C LYS A 39 1.40 -22.57 5.36
N MET A 40 2.73 -22.44 5.39
CA MET A 40 3.46 -21.29 4.86
C MET A 40 4.01 -21.50 3.45
N LYS A 41 3.81 -22.67 2.83
CA LYS A 41 4.34 -23.00 1.49
C LYS A 41 4.10 -21.92 0.45
N GLN A 42 2.85 -21.50 0.30
CA GLN A 42 2.49 -20.47 -0.68
C GLN A 42 3.18 -19.12 -0.41
N LYS A 43 3.32 -18.73 0.87
CA LYS A 43 4.01 -17.49 1.25
C LYS A 43 5.51 -17.57 1.03
N ALA A 44 6.09 -18.75 1.26
CA ALA A 44 7.49 -19.02 0.94
C ALA A 44 7.76 -18.90 -0.56
N GLU A 45 6.83 -19.33 -1.42
CA GLU A 45 6.94 -19.17 -2.87
C GLU A 45 6.90 -17.68 -3.29
N PHE A 46 6.03 -16.87 -2.69
CA PHE A 46 5.98 -15.42 -2.95
C PHE A 46 7.25 -14.70 -2.53
N LEU A 47 7.76 -15.01 -1.33
CA LEU A 47 9.05 -14.51 -0.85
C LEU A 47 10.18 -14.98 -1.77
N ALA A 48 10.22 -16.25 -2.13
CA ALA A 48 11.27 -16.81 -2.99
C ALA A 48 11.30 -16.15 -4.37
N LYS A 49 10.13 -15.93 -4.99
CA LYS A 49 10.01 -15.19 -6.24
C LYS A 49 10.59 -13.77 -6.09
N THR A 50 10.14 -13.06 -5.06
CA THR A 50 10.56 -11.67 -4.81
C THR A 50 12.06 -11.58 -4.52
N PHE A 51 12.62 -12.49 -3.73
CA PHE A 51 14.04 -12.53 -3.40
C PHE A 51 14.91 -12.78 -4.64
N LYS A 52 14.49 -13.69 -5.52
CA LYS A 52 15.17 -13.96 -6.79
C LYS A 52 15.15 -12.75 -7.72
N GLU A 53 14.03 -12.03 -7.80
CA GLU A 53 13.94 -10.76 -8.55
C GLU A 53 14.87 -9.68 -7.97
N GLN A 54 15.15 -9.73 -6.66
CA GLN A 54 16.15 -8.89 -6.01
C GLN A 54 17.58 -9.47 -6.08
N GLY A 55 17.81 -10.56 -6.83
CA GLY A 55 19.14 -11.14 -7.01
C GLY A 55 19.67 -11.95 -5.81
N VAL A 56 18.79 -12.40 -4.91
CA VAL A 56 19.13 -13.30 -3.80
C VAL A 56 18.80 -14.74 -4.21
N LYS A 57 19.76 -15.65 -4.09
CA LYS A 57 19.52 -17.09 -4.31
C LYS A 57 18.62 -17.62 -3.20
N VAL A 58 17.68 -18.50 -3.50
CA VAL A 58 16.73 -19.02 -2.50
C VAL A 58 16.70 -20.54 -2.48
N THR A 59 16.82 -21.09 -1.28
CA THR A 59 16.63 -22.50 -0.95
C THR A 59 15.41 -22.64 -0.04
N LEU A 60 14.48 -23.55 -0.35
CA LEU A 60 13.31 -23.83 0.49
C LEU A 60 13.58 -25.09 1.32
N PHE A 61 13.47 -24.98 2.63
CA PHE A 61 13.53 -26.10 3.56
C PHE A 61 12.15 -26.33 4.17
N ASN A 62 11.50 -27.44 3.80
CA ASN A 62 10.17 -27.78 4.31
C ASN A 62 10.32 -28.62 5.59
N LEU A 63 9.79 -28.15 6.71
CA LEU A 63 9.72 -28.92 7.94
C LEU A 63 8.76 -30.12 7.78
N SER A 64 9.14 -31.27 8.34
CA SER A 64 8.29 -32.48 8.26
C SER A 64 7.04 -32.38 9.12
N ASP A 65 7.18 -31.86 10.35
CA ASP A 65 6.10 -31.65 11.30
C ASP A 65 6.36 -30.46 12.23
N GLU A 66 5.61 -29.38 12.03
CA GLU A 66 5.71 -28.17 12.86
C GLU A 66 5.10 -28.32 14.29
N PHE A 67 4.51 -29.46 14.63
CA PHE A 67 3.93 -29.73 15.95
C PHE A 67 4.74 -30.72 16.80
N ASP A 68 5.72 -31.39 16.20
CA ASP A 68 6.67 -32.26 16.91
C ASP A 68 7.98 -31.49 17.16
N PHE A 69 8.11 -30.93 18.36
CA PHE A 69 9.26 -30.07 18.69
C PHE A 69 10.60 -30.81 18.56
N SER A 70 10.67 -32.07 19.02
CA SER A 70 11.93 -32.85 19.00
C SER A 70 12.40 -33.07 17.56
N LYS A 71 11.51 -33.53 16.69
CA LYS A 71 11.86 -33.78 15.28
C LYS A 71 12.22 -32.50 14.54
N MET A 72 11.44 -31.43 14.75
CA MET A 72 11.72 -30.13 14.15
C MET A 72 13.09 -29.60 14.58
N GLU A 73 13.43 -29.73 15.86
CA GLU A 73 14.73 -29.32 16.40
C GLU A 73 15.87 -30.14 15.78
N GLU A 74 15.75 -31.47 15.74
CA GLU A 74 16.72 -32.37 15.09
C GLU A 74 16.94 -31.98 13.62
N GLU A 75 15.86 -31.78 12.85
CA GLU A 75 15.92 -31.35 11.44
C GLU A 75 16.65 -30.02 11.25
N LEU A 76 16.42 -29.05 12.15
CA LEU A 76 17.06 -27.75 12.08
C LEU A 76 18.54 -27.83 12.47
N ILE A 77 18.90 -28.63 13.46
CA ILE A 77 20.30 -28.88 13.83
C ILE A 77 21.05 -29.52 12.66
N GLU A 78 20.48 -30.57 12.06
CA GLU A 78 21.05 -31.25 10.90
C GLU A 78 21.24 -30.31 9.71
N LEU A 79 20.24 -29.46 9.44
CA LEU A 79 20.31 -28.46 8.37
C LEU A 79 21.42 -27.45 8.63
N VAL A 80 21.48 -26.87 9.82
CA VAL A 80 22.43 -25.80 10.16
C VAL A 80 23.87 -26.31 10.17
N SER A 81 24.09 -27.55 10.60
CA SER A 81 25.41 -28.21 10.59
C SER A 81 26.02 -28.28 9.19
N GLN A 82 25.20 -28.39 8.13
CA GLN A 82 25.68 -28.36 6.74
C GLN A 82 26.22 -26.99 6.29
N TYR A 83 26.04 -25.95 7.11
CA TYR A 83 26.45 -24.57 6.86
C TYR A 83 27.41 -24.04 7.95
N GLU A 84 27.94 -24.89 8.83
CA GLU A 84 28.79 -24.47 9.95
C GLU A 84 30.03 -23.70 9.50
N ASP A 85 30.66 -24.09 8.39
CA ASP A 85 31.83 -23.39 7.83
C ASP A 85 31.46 -22.10 7.06
N LYS A 86 30.17 -21.78 6.93
CA LYS A 86 29.71 -20.63 6.16
C LYS A 86 29.41 -19.43 7.06
N ASN A 87 29.43 -18.26 6.44
CA ASN A 87 29.05 -17.00 7.06
C ASN A 87 27.52 -16.85 7.04
N ILE A 88 26.86 -17.43 8.03
CA ILE A 88 25.40 -17.52 8.13
C ILE A 88 24.86 -16.74 9.32
N ALA A 89 23.60 -16.30 9.24
CA ALA A 89 22.86 -15.79 10.39
C ALA A 89 21.37 -16.13 10.30
N LEU A 90 20.73 -16.27 11.47
CA LEU A 90 19.30 -16.54 11.58
C LEU A 90 18.50 -15.26 11.77
N ASN A 91 17.52 -15.03 10.90
CA ASN A 91 16.41 -14.12 11.14
C ASN A 91 15.31 -14.84 11.92
N VAL A 92 15.25 -14.59 13.23
CA VAL A 92 14.29 -15.26 14.14
C VAL A 92 12.91 -14.58 14.19
N THR A 93 12.72 -13.50 13.43
CA THR A 93 11.51 -12.66 13.50
C THR A 93 10.21 -13.37 13.11
N GLY A 94 10.31 -14.31 12.16
CA GLY A 94 9.16 -15.06 11.66
C GLY A 94 8.97 -16.42 12.32
N GLY A 95 8.23 -17.30 11.65
CA GLY A 95 7.85 -18.61 12.19
C GLY A 95 6.82 -18.54 13.31
N THR A 96 6.42 -19.70 13.80
CA THR A 96 5.73 -19.81 15.09
C THR A 96 6.77 -19.73 16.21
N LYS A 97 6.34 -19.41 17.43
CA LYS A 97 7.25 -19.37 18.60
C LYS A 97 8.07 -20.65 18.76
N LEU A 98 7.46 -21.81 18.51
CA LEU A 98 8.17 -23.10 18.61
C LEU A 98 9.26 -23.24 17.56
N ILE A 99 8.98 -22.88 16.30
CA ILE A 99 9.97 -22.87 15.22
C ILE A 99 11.11 -21.90 15.56
N SER A 100 10.78 -20.71 16.07
CA SER A 100 11.77 -19.70 16.46
C SER A 100 12.70 -20.20 17.57
N ILE A 101 12.16 -20.89 18.58
CA ILE A 101 12.95 -21.46 19.69
C ILE A 101 13.87 -22.58 19.18
N ALA A 102 13.34 -23.51 18.39
CA ALA A 102 14.15 -24.62 17.86
C ALA A 102 15.26 -24.13 16.92
N ALA A 103 14.96 -23.14 16.06
CA ALA A 103 15.97 -22.55 15.18
C ALA A 103 17.02 -21.74 15.95
N GLU A 104 16.60 -20.99 16.98
CA GLU A 104 17.52 -20.27 17.87
C GLU A 104 18.48 -21.24 18.55
N HIS A 105 17.97 -22.33 19.13
CA HIS A 105 18.80 -23.36 19.74
C HIS A 105 19.80 -23.97 18.74
N ALA A 106 19.35 -24.34 17.54
CA ALA A 106 20.22 -24.90 16.49
C ALA A 106 21.35 -23.94 16.09
N PHE A 107 21.08 -22.64 15.98
CA PHE A 107 22.10 -21.63 15.67
C PHE A 107 23.05 -21.36 16.84
N THR A 108 22.56 -21.43 18.07
CA THR A 108 23.38 -21.28 19.27
C THR A 108 24.39 -22.44 19.41
N LEU A 109 24.01 -23.67 19.06
CA LEU A 109 24.91 -24.84 19.10
C LEU A 109 26.12 -24.72 18.17
N VAL A 110 25.97 -24.05 17.03
CA VAL A 110 27.07 -23.80 16.06
C VAL A 110 27.69 -22.41 16.20
N GLU A 111 27.36 -21.70 17.30
CA GLU A 111 27.86 -20.36 17.62
C GLU A 111 27.66 -19.32 16.50
N LYS A 112 26.53 -19.40 15.78
CA LYS A 112 26.22 -18.49 14.66
C LYS A 112 25.29 -17.35 15.09
N PRO A 113 25.42 -16.15 14.49
CA PRO A 113 24.59 -15.00 14.86
C PRO A 113 23.10 -15.16 14.58
N ILE A 114 22.31 -14.59 15.47
CA ILE A 114 20.86 -14.58 15.46
C ILE A 114 20.40 -13.13 15.59
N PHE A 115 19.48 -12.72 14.73
CA PHE A 115 18.93 -11.38 14.72
C PHE A 115 17.42 -11.37 14.57
N TYR A 116 16.83 -10.29 15.07
CA TYR A 116 15.41 -9.98 15.02
C TYR A 116 15.21 -8.62 14.33
N ILE A 117 14.15 -8.50 13.53
CA ILE A 117 13.80 -7.29 12.81
C ILE A 117 12.69 -6.56 13.56
N ASP A 118 13.08 -5.49 14.24
CA ASP A 118 12.17 -4.52 14.82
C ASP A 118 11.67 -3.58 13.70
N THR A 119 10.60 -4.03 13.03
CA THR A 119 9.95 -3.26 11.95
C THR A 119 9.38 -1.93 12.41
N LYS A 120 9.11 -1.76 13.71
CA LYS A 120 8.56 -0.52 14.28
C LYS A 120 9.66 0.52 14.45
N SER A 121 10.79 0.12 15.05
CA SER A 121 11.92 1.03 15.30
C SER A 121 12.93 1.10 14.15
N HIS A 122 12.71 0.35 13.07
CA HIS A 122 13.64 0.21 11.94
C HIS A 122 15.04 -0.24 12.38
N ARG A 123 15.11 -1.33 13.16
CA ARG A 123 16.38 -1.88 13.66
C ARG A 123 16.50 -3.38 13.42
N ILE A 124 17.74 -3.80 13.26
CA ILE A 124 18.19 -5.18 13.29
C ILE A 124 18.79 -5.39 14.68
N VAL A 125 18.08 -6.14 15.52
CA VAL A 125 18.46 -6.41 16.91
C VAL A 125 19.19 -7.74 16.94
N PHE A 126 20.43 -7.75 17.42
CA PHE A 126 21.16 -9.01 17.57
C PHE A 126 20.90 -9.61 18.95
N ILE A 127 20.63 -10.91 18.97
CA ILE A 127 20.39 -11.67 20.22
C ILE A 127 21.46 -12.74 20.43
N THR A 128 22.67 -12.47 19.94
CA THR A 128 23.84 -13.34 20.10
C THR A 128 25.00 -12.53 20.68
N LYS A 129 25.88 -13.22 21.41
CA LYS A 129 27.11 -12.65 21.96
C LYS A 129 28.31 -13.04 21.10
N ASP A 130 29.33 -12.21 21.10
CA ASP A 130 30.63 -12.55 20.51
C ASP A 130 31.44 -13.49 21.43
N GLU A 131 32.64 -13.87 20.96
CA GLU A 131 33.61 -14.69 21.68
C GLU A 131 34.02 -14.11 23.05
N ASN A 132 33.91 -12.78 23.22
CA ASN A 132 34.20 -12.07 24.47
C ASN A 132 32.97 -11.94 25.38
N LYS A 133 31.88 -12.64 25.07
CA LYS A 133 30.59 -12.61 25.79
C LYS A 133 29.91 -11.23 25.77
N GLN A 134 30.27 -10.36 24.82
CA GLN A 134 29.60 -9.08 24.61
C GLN A 134 28.46 -9.26 23.60
N TRP A 135 27.34 -8.57 23.81
CA TRP A 135 26.26 -8.57 22.84
C TRP A 135 26.72 -7.94 21.53
N LEU A 136 26.41 -8.60 20.42
CA LEU A 136 26.61 -8.00 19.11
C LEU A 136 25.79 -6.71 19.00
N PRO A 137 26.35 -5.63 18.44
CA PRO A 137 25.66 -4.36 18.38
C PRO A 137 24.49 -4.41 17.38
N ASP A 138 23.41 -3.71 17.73
CA ASP A 138 22.27 -3.50 16.85
C ASP A 138 22.65 -2.64 15.65
N LEU A 139 21.94 -2.83 14.53
CA LEU A 139 22.08 -2.03 13.32
C LEU A 139 20.80 -1.28 12.98
N ALA A 140 20.93 -0.12 12.33
CA ALA A 140 19.80 0.53 11.69
C ALA A 140 19.40 -0.23 10.42
N LEU A 141 18.10 -0.41 10.21
CA LEU A 141 17.54 -1.05 9.02
C LEU A 141 17.26 0.00 7.94
N ASN A 142 18.11 0.07 6.92
CA ASN A 142 18.07 1.08 5.86
C ASN A 142 17.56 0.52 4.54
N SER A 143 16.52 -0.30 4.61
CA SER A 143 15.86 -0.90 3.46
C SER A 143 15.28 0.17 2.53
N LYS A 144 15.44 -0.03 1.22
CA LYS A 144 14.75 0.77 0.19
C LYS A 144 13.72 -0.12 -0.51
N ASN A 145 12.45 0.24 -0.40
CA ASN A 145 11.38 -0.59 -0.91
C ASN A 145 10.56 0.11 -1.99
N THR A 146 9.98 -0.68 -2.89
CA THR A 146 9.02 -0.21 -3.88
C THR A 146 7.66 -0.84 -3.59
N ILE A 147 6.59 -0.20 -4.03
CA ILE A 147 5.21 -0.72 -3.91
C ILE A 147 5.15 -2.11 -4.56
N LYS A 148 5.74 -2.26 -5.75
CA LYS A 148 5.76 -3.52 -6.50
C LYS A 148 6.47 -4.63 -5.74
N THR A 149 7.68 -4.36 -5.23
CA THR A 149 8.46 -5.35 -4.48
C THR A 149 7.75 -5.76 -3.19
N TYR A 150 7.20 -4.79 -2.45
CA TYR A 150 6.47 -5.06 -1.21
C TYR A 150 5.22 -5.93 -1.46
N LEU A 151 4.37 -5.55 -2.41
CA LEU A 151 3.17 -6.32 -2.77
C LEU A 151 3.51 -7.73 -3.27
N SER A 152 4.58 -7.88 -4.07
CA SER A 152 5.04 -9.19 -4.57
C SER A 152 5.41 -10.13 -3.43
N ALA A 153 6.04 -9.63 -2.37
CA ALA A 153 6.40 -10.43 -1.20
C ALA A 153 5.18 -10.99 -0.46
N TYR A 154 4.03 -10.32 -0.56
CA TYR A 154 2.74 -10.76 -0.02
C TYR A 154 1.90 -11.58 -1.03
N GLY A 155 2.41 -11.80 -2.25
CA GLY A 155 1.71 -12.58 -3.29
C GLY A 155 0.76 -11.77 -4.18
N SER A 156 0.83 -10.44 -4.09
CA SER A 156 0.06 -9.53 -4.93
C SER A 156 0.90 -9.04 -6.10
N ASN A 157 0.27 -8.77 -7.25
CA ASN A 157 0.93 -8.27 -8.44
C ASN A 157 0.31 -6.94 -8.88
N VAL A 158 1.16 -6.03 -9.33
CA VAL A 158 0.73 -4.76 -9.95
C VAL A 158 0.54 -5.00 -11.44
N LEU A 159 -0.67 -4.78 -11.96
CA LEU A 159 -0.99 -4.92 -13.38
C LEU A 159 -0.77 -3.62 -14.15
N LYS A 160 -1.27 -2.52 -13.59
CA LYS A 160 -1.29 -1.21 -14.22
C LYS A 160 -1.23 -0.14 -13.15
N GLN A 161 -0.71 1.02 -13.53
CA GLN A 161 -0.83 2.27 -12.82
C GLN A 161 -1.20 3.37 -13.82
N SER A 162 -1.84 4.43 -13.33
CA SER A 162 -2.17 5.60 -14.15
C SER A 162 -0.91 6.41 -14.42
N ASP A 163 -0.89 7.15 -15.54
CA ASP A 163 0.16 8.11 -15.84
C ASP A 163 -0.19 9.45 -15.16
N PRO A 164 0.55 9.88 -14.12
CA PRO A 164 0.22 11.13 -13.41
C PRO A 164 0.35 12.37 -14.28
N SER A 165 1.07 12.30 -15.41
CA SER A 165 1.25 13.42 -16.32
C SER A 165 0.01 13.71 -17.17
N GLU A 166 -0.91 12.75 -17.31
CA GLU A 166 -2.12 12.87 -18.15
C GLU A 166 -2.96 14.09 -17.77
N HIS A 167 -3.16 14.31 -16.46
CA HIS A 167 -4.03 15.37 -15.95
C HIS A 167 -3.30 16.54 -15.28
N LYS A 168 -1.97 16.55 -15.29
CA LYS A 168 -1.17 17.57 -14.59
C LYS A 168 -1.53 19.00 -15.02
N LYS A 169 -1.74 19.20 -16.32
CA LYS A 169 -2.14 20.51 -16.87
C LYS A 169 -3.51 20.98 -16.40
N TRP A 170 -4.43 20.05 -16.11
CA TRP A 170 -5.77 20.38 -15.60
C TRP A 170 -5.73 20.68 -14.11
N LEU A 171 -4.89 19.97 -13.34
CA LEU A 171 -4.70 20.21 -11.92
C LEU A 171 -4.32 21.67 -11.61
N ASP A 172 -3.45 22.27 -12.43
CA ASP A 172 -3.03 23.69 -12.30
C ASP A 172 -4.19 24.70 -12.45
N HIS A 173 -5.37 24.26 -12.90
CA HIS A 173 -6.54 25.11 -13.15
C HIS A 173 -7.72 24.84 -12.22
N ILE A 174 -7.63 23.80 -11.39
CA ILE A 174 -8.68 23.39 -10.44
C ILE A 174 -8.22 23.46 -8.98
N ASP A 175 -7.08 24.10 -8.70
CA ASP A 175 -6.58 24.37 -7.35
C ASP A 175 -7.66 25.05 -6.46
N GLY A 176 -8.49 25.89 -7.08
CA GLY A 176 -9.65 26.55 -6.50
C GLY A 176 -10.61 25.59 -5.80
N PHE A 177 -10.71 24.33 -6.24
CA PHE A 177 -11.61 23.33 -5.63
C PHE A 177 -11.26 23.10 -4.15
N ILE A 178 -9.97 23.19 -3.82
CA ILE A 178 -9.42 23.02 -2.48
C ILE A 178 -9.17 24.37 -1.80
N THR A 179 -8.54 25.33 -2.48
CA THR A 179 -8.15 26.61 -1.87
C THR A 179 -9.37 27.47 -1.53
N LYS A 180 -10.42 27.43 -2.36
CA LYS A 180 -11.72 28.09 -2.13
C LYS A 180 -12.81 27.08 -1.74
N TYR A 181 -12.46 26.14 -0.86
CA TYR A 181 -13.35 25.04 -0.47
C TYR A 181 -14.76 25.49 -0.03
N GLN A 182 -14.90 26.59 0.74
CA GLN A 182 -16.21 27.05 1.20
C GLN A 182 -17.14 27.49 0.06
N ASP A 183 -16.58 28.09 -0.98
CA ASP A 183 -17.33 28.58 -2.14
C ASP A 183 -17.70 27.40 -3.05
N ASN A 184 -16.79 26.42 -3.17
CA ASN A 184 -16.92 25.31 -4.12
C ASN A 184 -17.61 24.06 -3.56
N LYS A 185 -17.72 23.89 -2.23
CA LYS A 185 -18.26 22.65 -1.62
C LYS A 185 -19.65 22.24 -2.14
N ASN A 186 -20.49 23.21 -2.50
CA ASN A 186 -21.84 22.96 -3.02
C ASN A 186 -21.89 22.84 -4.55
N ILE A 187 -20.87 23.34 -5.25
CA ILE A 187 -20.78 23.37 -6.72
C ILE A 187 -20.16 22.07 -7.25
N ILE A 188 -19.12 21.56 -6.58
CA ILE A 188 -18.42 20.33 -6.99
C ILE A 188 -19.34 19.10 -7.10
N PRO A 189 -20.31 18.84 -6.19
CA PRO A 189 -21.29 17.77 -6.37
C PRO A 189 -22.07 17.85 -7.68
N VAL A 190 -22.44 19.08 -8.08
CA VAL A 190 -23.20 19.34 -9.31
C VAL A 190 -22.34 19.01 -10.52
N LEU A 191 -21.09 19.50 -10.55
CA LEU A 191 -20.12 19.16 -11.60
C LEU A 191 -19.89 17.64 -11.69
N ASN A 192 -19.69 16.98 -10.55
CA ASN A 192 -19.47 15.53 -10.50
C ASN A 192 -20.66 14.76 -11.08
N LYS A 193 -21.88 15.18 -10.73
CA LYS A 193 -23.14 14.61 -11.25
C LYS A 193 -23.24 14.81 -12.76
N MET A 194 -23.00 16.03 -13.26
CA MET A 194 -23.02 16.34 -14.70
C MET A 194 -22.04 15.43 -15.46
N ALA A 195 -20.78 15.37 -15.02
CA ALA A 195 -19.74 14.56 -15.66
C ALA A 195 -20.09 13.06 -15.64
N SER A 196 -20.68 12.56 -14.54
CA SER A 196 -21.10 11.17 -14.41
C SER A 196 -22.26 10.82 -15.35
N LEU A 197 -23.27 11.69 -15.45
CA LEU A 197 -24.44 11.49 -16.30
C LEU A 197 -24.11 11.64 -17.80
N ALA A 198 -23.13 12.49 -18.12
CA ALA A 198 -22.66 12.73 -19.49
C ALA A 198 -22.14 11.44 -20.17
N LYS A 199 -21.65 10.47 -19.39
CA LYS A 199 -21.16 9.17 -19.89
C LYS A 199 -22.15 8.44 -20.80
N ASN A 200 -23.44 8.54 -20.52
CA ASN A 200 -24.49 7.87 -21.30
C ASN A 200 -24.99 8.70 -22.49
N LYS A 201 -24.48 9.93 -22.66
CA LYS A 201 -24.91 10.92 -23.65
C LYS A 201 -23.76 11.41 -24.53
N GLY A 202 -22.76 10.55 -24.76
CA GLY A 202 -21.60 10.91 -25.58
C GLY A 202 -20.73 12.00 -24.96
N TRP A 203 -20.63 12.04 -23.63
CA TRP A 203 -19.87 13.02 -22.83
C TRP A 203 -20.45 14.43 -22.82
N LYS A 204 -21.73 14.58 -23.16
CA LYS A 204 -22.46 15.85 -23.11
C LYS A 204 -23.53 15.86 -22.03
N TYR A 205 -23.80 17.02 -21.46
CA TYR A 205 -24.86 17.23 -20.49
C TYR A 205 -25.58 18.56 -20.72
N ASP A 206 -26.89 18.52 -20.91
CA ASP A 206 -27.75 19.69 -20.98
C ASP A 206 -28.09 20.17 -19.57
N LEU A 207 -27.81 21.43 -19.27
CA LEU A 207 -28.08 22.01 -17.95
C LEU A 207 -29.59 22.00 -17.66
N GLU A 208 -29.95 21.55 -16.46
CA GLU A 208 -31.33 21.56 -16.00
C GLU A 208 -31.59 22.76 -15.07
N HIS A 209 -32.85 23.19 -14.95
CA HIS A 209 -33.23 24.29 -14.04
C HIS A 209 -32.76 24.07 -12.59
N GLN A 210 -32.61 22.83 -12.16
CA GLN A 210 -32.12 22.48 -10.83
C GLN A 210 -30.62 22.77 -10.64
N ASP A 211 -29.82 22.65 -11.69
CA ASP A 211 -28.38 22.88 -11.63
C ASP A 211 -28.07 24.37 -11.49
N LEU A 212 -28.89 25.21 -12.14
CA LEU A 212 -28.79 26.67 -12.11
C LEU A 212 -29.16 27.28 -10.74
N LYS A 213 -29.72 26.49 -9.81
CA LYS A 213 -30.01 26.95 -8.43
C LYS A 213 -28.74 27.16 -7.61
N PHE A 214 -27.62 26.56 -8.00
CA PHE A 214 -26.35 26.67 -7.31
C PHE A 214 -25.56 27.84 -7.90
N SER A 215 -25.56 28.98 -7.19
CA SER A 215 -24.81 30.17 -7.62
C SER A 215 -23.32 29.84 -7.80
N GLY A 216 -22.78 30.11 -8.98
CA GLY A 216 -21.39 29.85 -9.34
C GLY A 216 -21.14 28.62 -10.22
N VAL A 217 -22.14 27.76 -10.47
CA VAL A 217 -21.99 26.64 -11.42
C VAL A 217 -21.63 27.14 -12.82
N THR A 218 -22.37 28.13 -13.33
CA THR A 218 -22.12 28.70 -14.67
C THR A 218 -20.75 29.37 -14.75
N ASP A 219 -20.32 30.07 -13.69
CA ASP A 219 -18.99 30.69 -13.62
C ASP A 219 -17.88 29.63 -13.64
N LEU A 220 -18.07 28.53 -12.91
CA LEU A 220 -17.14 27.41 -12.92
C LEU A 220 -17.05 26.75 -14.31
N LEU A 221 -18.19 26.47 -14.96
CA LEU A 221 -18.20 25.89 -16.30
C LEU A 221 -17.55 26.82 -17.32
N THR A 222 -17.85 28.12 -17.26
CA THR A 222 -17.22 29.15 -18.09
C THR A 222 -15.71 29.21 -17.86
N TRP A 223 -15.25 29.07 -16.62
CA TRP A 223 -13.82 29.00 -16.31
C TRP A 223 -13.16 27.75 -16.89
N LEU A 224 -13.77 26.58 -16.73
CA LEU A 224 -13.24 25.32 -17.27
C LEU A 224 -13.21 25.33 -18.80
N ASP A 225 -14.20 25.96 -19.45
CA ASP A 225 -14.24 26.21 -20.90
C ASP A 225 -13.11 27.14 -21.33
N TYR A 226 -12.94 28.29 -20.65
CA TYR A 226 -11.83 29.21 -20.90
C TYR A 226 -10.44 28.54 -20.76
N LYS A 227 -10.33 27.55 -19.86
CA LYS A 227 -9.12 26.74 -19.66
C LYS A 227 -8.97 25.58 -20.66
N ASN A 228 -9.88 25.46 -21.63
CA ASN A 228 -9.92 24.38 -22.59
C ASN A 228 -9.92 23.00 -21.92
N ILE A 229 -10.65 22.84 -20.83
CA ILE A 229 -10.85 21.54 -20.18
C ILE A 229 -12.13 20.91 -20.74
N ILE A 230 -13.20 21.69 -20.81
CA ILE A 230 -14.50 21.32 -21.39
C ILE A 230 -14.85 22.30 -22.53
N ASP A 231 -15.96 22.07 -23.22
CA ASP A 231 -16.61 23.08 -24.04
C ASP A 231 -17.99 23.42 -23.44
N PHE A 232 -18.28 24.71 -23.25
CA PHE A 232 -19.54 25.17 -22.64
C PHE A 232 -20.16 26.32 -23.44
N ASP A 233 -21.37 26.12 -23.97
CA ASP A 233 -22.08 27.11 -24.79
C ASP A 233 -23.09 27.97 -24.03
N GLY A 234 -23.16 27.81 -22.70
CA GLY A 234 -24.13 28.47 -21.82
C GLY A 234 -25.32 27.59 -21.43
N VAL A 235 -25.62 26.53 -22.18
CA VAL A 235 -26.76 25.62 -21.94
C VAL A 235 -26.39 24.15 -21.94
N GLN A 236 -25.34 23.76 -22.64
CA GLN A 236 -24.81 22.41 -22.69
C GLN A 236 -23.31 22.43 -22.38
N VAL A 237 -22.87 21.47 -21.57
CA VAL A 237 -21.46 21.17 -21.37
C VAL A 237 -21.06 19.92 -22.14
N ASP A 238 -20.01 20.02 -22.95
CA ASP A 238 -19.31 18.89 -23.56
C ASP A 238 -18.01 18.63 -22.78
N PHE A 239 -17.96 17.48 -22.10
CA PHE A 239 -16.76 17.02 -21.41
C PHE A 239 -15.70 16.48 -22.37
N ARG A 240 -15.91 16.56 -23.69
CA ARG A 240 -15.02 16.18 -24.80
C ARG A 240 -14.76 14.69 -24.94
N ASN A 241 -14.45 14.01 -23.83
CA ASN A 241 -14.09 12.59 -23.83
C ASN A 241 -14.20 11.98 -22.43
N LYS A 242 -13.99 10.65 -22.39
CA LYS A 242 -13.98 9.84 -21.17
C LYS A 242 -12.97 10.32 -20.11
N SER A 243 -11.76 10.71 -20.51
CA SER A 243 -10.67 11.05 -19.59
C SER A 243 -11.03 12.31 -18.79
N THR A 244 -11.43 13.38 -19.49
CA THR A 244 -11.92 14.63 -18.88
C THR A 244 -13.16 14.41 -18.00
N ALA A 245 -14.15 13.65 -18.49
CA ALA A 245 -15.36 13.36 -17.72
C ALA A 245 -15.03 12.58 -16.44
N ASN A 246 -14.18 11.55 -16.52
CA ASN A 246 -13.74 10.79 -15.35
C ASN A 246 -12.98 11.68 -14.35
N PHE A 247 -12.08 12.54 -14.84
CA PHE A 247 -11.34 13.48 -14.02
C PHE A 247 -12.28 14.43 -13.26
N LEU A 248 -13.20 15.10 -13.97
CA LEU A 248 -14.16 16.05 -13.38
C LEU A 248 -15.29 15.38 -12.59
N SER A 249 -15.50 14.07 -12.75
CA SER A 249 -16.46 13.31 -11.92
C SER A 249 -15.93 12.94 -10.52
N GLY A 250 -14.63 13.12 -10.28
CA GLY A 250 -14.01 12.88 -8.98
C GLY A 250 -12.55 12.48 -9.01
N GLY A 251 -12.05 11.98 -10.15
CA GLY A 251 -10.65 11.56 -10.31
C GLY A 251 -9.64 12.69 -10.06
N TRP A 252 -10.08 13.94 -10.14
CA TRP A 252 -9.27 15.11 -9.81
C TRP A 252 -8.71 15.07 -8.38
N LEU A 253 -9.43 14.52 -7.40
CA LEU A 253 -8.98 14.44 -6.01
C LEU A 253 -7.84 13.44 -5.82
N GLU A 254 -7.87 12.34 -6.59
CA GLU A 254 -6.81 11.33 -6.62
C GLU A 254 -5.53 11.94 -7.20
N ASN A 255 -5.66 12.62 -8.34
CA ASN A 255 -4.56 13.29 -9.03
C ASN A 255 -3.97 14.41 -8.16
N TYR A 256 -4.80 15.22 -7.50
CA TYR A 256 -4.36 16.25 -6.56
C TYR A 256 -3.61 15.63 -5.37
N THR A 257 -4.16 14.57 -4.78
CA THR A 257 -3.53 13.87 -3.66
C THR A 257 -2.18 13.31 -4.06
N TYR A 258 -2.08 12.64 -5.20
CA TYR A 258 -0.80 12.15 -5.73
C TYR A 258 0.20 13.30 -5.91
N GLU A 259 -0.17 14.39 -6.60
CA GLU A 259 0.76 15.48 -6.91
C GLU A 259 1.31 16.15 -5.64
N VAL A 260 0.45 16.39 -4.64
CA VAL A 260 0.89 16.98 -3.37
C VAL A 260 1.86 16.05 -2.64
N LEU A 261 1.56 14.75 -2.62
CA LEU A 261 2.36 13.75 -1.92
C LEU A 261 3.66 13.38 -2.64
N ASN A 262 3.71 13.47 -3.96
CA ASN A 262 4.91 13.26 -4.76
C ASN A 262 6.04 14.25 -4.38
N SER A 263 5.68 15.39 -3.77
CA SER A 263 6.64 16.37 -3.24
C SER A 263 7.14 16.09 -1.81
N VAL A 264 6.71 14.99 -1.17
CA VAL A 264 7.04 14.66 0.23
C VAL A 264 8.29 13.79 0.28
N ASN A 265 9.38 14.35 0.82
CA ASN A 265 10.68 13.68 0.94
C ASN A 265 10.71 12.37 1.73
N LYS A 266 9.73 12.13 2.62
CA LYS A 266 9.62 10.89 3.41
C LYS A 266 9.03 9.73 2.61
N ILE A 267 8.51 9.98 1.41
CA ILE A 267 7.90 8.97 0.54
C ILE A 267 9.00 8.43 -0.40
N GLU A 268 9.18 7.12 -0.37
CA GLU A 268 10.24 6.40 -1.08
C GLU A 268 9.80 5.99 -2.50
N ASP A 269 8.51 5.70 -2.67
CA ASP A 269 7.88 5.28 -3.92
C ASP A 269 6.39 5.64 -3.85
N ILE A 270 5.79 6.09 -4.95
CA ILE A 270 4.37 6.53 -5.01
C ILE A 270 3.75 6.22 -6.38
N ALA A 271 2.52 5.75 -6.37
CA ALA A 271 1.74 5.43 -7.56
C ALA A 271 0.31 5.97 -7.47
N LEU A 272 -0.26 6.32 -8.63
CA LEU A 272 -1.64 6.76 -8.83
C LEU A 272 -2.43 5.67 -9.55
N GLY A 273 -3.67 5.42 -9.14
CA GLY A 273 -4.63 4.51 -9.79
C GLY A 273 -4.02 3.14 -10.07
N ILE A 274 -3.52 2.48 -9.02
CA ILE A 274 -2.80 1.21 -9.12
C ILE A 274 -3.78 0.04 -9.12
N GLU A 275 -3.79 -0.74 -10.19
CA GLU A 275 -4.54 -2.00 -10.29
C GLU A 275 -3.69 -3.16 -9.74
N VAL A 276 -4.16 -3.77 -8.65
CA VAL A 276 -3.48 -4.84 -7.94
C VAL A 276 -4.31 -6.11 -7.94
N THR A 277 -3.67 -7.24 -8.17
CA THR A 277 -4.30 -8.56 -8.12
C THR A 277 -3.71 -9.44 -7.03
N ASN A 278 -4.54 -10.28 -6.42
CA ASN A 278 -4.04 -11.32 -5.52
C ASN A 278 -3.51 -12.54 -6.30
N SER A 279 -2.96 -13.52 -5.57
CA SER A 279 -2.35 -14.72 -6.14
C SER A 279 -3.31 -15.67 -6.87
N LYS A 280 -4.63 -15.50 -6.73
CA LYS A 280 -5.65 -16.31 -7.40
C LYS A 280 -6.04 -15.75 -8.78
N TYR A 281 -5.64 -14.51 -9.08
CA TYR A 281 -5.93 -13.89 -10.36
C TYR A 281 -5.18 -14.58 -11.51
N ARG A 282 -5.89 -14.83 -12.61
CA ARG A 282 -5.37 -15.48 -13.82
C ARG A 282 -5.23 -14.49 -14.96
N GLN A 283 -3.99 -14.19 -15.34
CA GLN A 283 -3.69 -13.26 -16.44
C GLN A 283 -4.13 -13.78 -17.82
N ASP A 284 -4.25 -15.10 -18.00
CA ASP A 284 -4.76 -15.73 -19.22
C ASP A 284 -6.28 -15.62 -19.36
N LYS A 285 -6.97 -15.08 -18.36
CA LYS A 285 -8.43 -14.91 -18.33
C LYS A 285 -8.79 -13.43 -18.31
N LYS A 286 -9.98 -13.12 -18.84
CA LYS A 286 -10.52 -11.76 -18.83
C LYS A 286 -10.95 -11.37 -17.41
N ASP A 287 -10.95 -10.08 -17.08
CA ASP A 287 -11.29 -9.58 -15.76
C ASP A 287 -12.69 -9.98 -15.29
N TYR A 288 -13.65 -10.09 -16.22
CA TYR A 288 -15.03 -10.47 -15.93
C TYR A 288 -15.26 -11.98 -15.85
N ASP A 289 -14.22 -12.80 -16.04
CA ASP A 289 -14.29 -14.25 -15.84
C ASP A 289 -14.61 -14.56 -14.37
N ALA A 290 -15.45 -15.57 -14.13
CA ALA A 290 -15.84 -15.98 -12.79
C ALA A 290 -14.62 -16.30 -11.90
N LEU A 291 -13.52 -16.77 -12.49
CA LEU A 291 -12.27 -17.06 -11.78
C LEU A 291 -11.46 -15.81 -11.39
N ASN A 292 -11.67 -14.67 -12.06
CA ASN A 292 -10.98 -13.40 -11.76
C ASN A 292 -11.83 -12.45 -10.92
N LYS A 293 -13.15 -12.69 -10.84
CA LYS A 293 -14.08 -11.86 -10.08
C LYS A 293 -13.68 -11.80 -8.60
N GLY A 294 -13.44 -10.58 -8.10
CA GLY A 294 -13.05 -10.34 -6.70
C GLY A 294 -11.57 -10.61 -6.41
N HIS A 295 -10.73 -10.77 -7.44
CA HIS A 295 -9.27 -10.97 -7.29
C HIS A 295 -8.44 -9.79 -7.81
N LYS A 296 -9.11 -8.72 -8.26
CA LYS A 296 -8.52 -7.44 -8.64
C LYS A 296 -9.10 -6.33 -7.78
N ASN A 297 -8.23 -5.42 -7.33
CA ASN A 297 -8.57 -4.18 -6.64
C ASN A 297 -7.83 -3.01 -7.30
N GLU A 298 -8.31 -1.81 -7.02
CA GLU A 298 -7.68 -0.56 -7.42
C GLU A 298 -7.40 0.25 -6.16
N PHE A 299 -6.20 0.83 -6.06
CA PHE A 299 -5.88 1.82 -5.04
C PHE A 299 -5.71 3.17 -5.71
N ASP A 300 -6.46 4.17 -5.25
CA ASP A 300 -6.47 5.50 -5.85
C ASP A 300 -5.08 6.15 -5.75
N VAL A 301 -4.47 6.12 -4.57
CA VAL A 301 -3.05 6.46 -4.37
C VAL A 301 -2.42 5.45 -3.43
N ALA A 302 -1.23 4.95 -3.77
CA ALA A 302 -0.45 4.10 -2.89
C ALA A 302 0.99 4.59 -2.80
N PHE A 303 1.63 4.46 -1.64
CA PHE A 303 3.02 4.85 -1.47
C PHE A 303 3.76 4.03 -0.41
N MET A 304 5.08 3.97 -0.53
CA MET A 304 5.98 3.43 0.49
C MET A 304 6.57 4.57 1.31
N ALA A 305 6.51 4.45 2.63
CA ALA A 305 7.26 5.31 3.53
C ALA A 305 7.61 4.51 4.78
N LYS A 306 8.85 4.66 5.28
CA LYS A 306 9.30 3.91 6.46
C LYS A 306 9.02 2.41 6.32
N ASN A 307 9.29 1.83 5.15
CA ASN A 307 9.07 0.41 4.87
C ASN A 307 7.63 -0.13 5.06
N LYS A 308 6.62 0.75 5.12
CA LYS A 308 5.21 0.39 5.21
C LYS A 308 4.47 0.83 3.95
N LEU A 309 3.58 -0.02 3.47
CA LEU A 309 2.63 0.33 2.42
C LEU A 309 1.54 1.24 3.00
N HIS A 310 1.32 2.37 2.34
CA HIS A 310 0.26 3.30 2.63
C HIS A 310 -0.71 3.32 1.45
N ILE A 311 -1.99 3.16 1.73
CA ILE A 311 -3.06 3.17 0.74
C ILE A 311 -4.03 4.30 1.07
N ILE A 312 -4.33 5.13 0.08
CA ILE A 312 -5.30 6.21 0.17
C ILE A 312 -6.45 5.92 -0.81
N GLU A 313 -7.67 5.97 -0.30
CA GLU A 313 -8.89 6.04 -1.12
C GLU A 313 -9.40 7.50 -1.10
N CYS A 314 -9.72 8.04 -2.26
CA CYS A 314 -10.25 9.39 -2.44
C CYS A 314 -11.75 9.34 -2.73
N LYS A 315 -12.51 10.27 -2.13
CA LYS A 315 -13.95 10.41 -2.38
C LYS A 315 -14.36 11.87 -2.52
N THR A 316 -15.08 12.16 -3.59
CA THR A 316 -15.67 13.47 -3.90
C THR A 316 -17.19 13.46 -3.81
N MET A 317 -17.78 12.45 -3.17
CA MET A 317 -19.24 12.32 -3.00
C MET A 317 -19.64 12.47 -1.54
N ILE A 318 -20.83 13.03 -1.32
CA ILE A 318 -21.45 13.11 0.00
C ILE A 318 -21.82 11.69 0.44
N MET A 319 -21.33 11.27 1.59
CA MET A 319 -21.56 9.94 2.14
C MET A 319 -22.70 9.95 3.18
N ASP A 320 -23.87 10.45 2.76
CA ASP A 320 -25.11 10.50 3.54
C ASP A 320 -26.10 9.46 2.99
N ARG A 321 -26.84 8.80 3.89
CA ARG A 321 -27.74 7.68 3.57
C ARG A 321 -29.01 8.20 2.91
N GLU A 322 -29.21 7.84 1.65
CA GLU A 322 -30.51 7.40 1.11
C GLU A 322 -30.35 6.73 -0.28
N GLU A 323 -29.41 7.17 -1.12
CA GLU A 323 -29.17 6.60 -2.47
C GLU A 323 -27.69 6.41 -2.85
N GLY A 324 -26.74 6.56 -1.89
CA GLY A 324 -25.29 6.55 -2.13
C GLY A 324 -24.48 5.47 -1.39
N ILE A 325 -23.16 5.46 -1.63
CA ILE A 325 -22.22 4.56 -0.92
C ILE A 325 -22.09 5.03 0.53
N LYS A 326 -22.30 4.13 1.49
CA LYS A 326 -22.07 4.45 2.90
C LYS A 326 -20.57 4.57 3.15
N ALA A 327 -20.16 5.59 3.90
CA ALA A 327 -18.78 5.70 4.35
C ALA A 327 -18.30 4.43 5.08
N GLU A 328 -19.20 3.76 5.80
CA GLU A 328 -18.94 2.48 6.46
C GLU A 328 -18.44 1.40 5.49
N ASP A 329 -19.04 1.28 4.30
CA ASP A 329 -18.66 0.30 3.29
C ASP A 329 -17.25 0.58 2.74
N ILE A 330 -16.90 1.86 2.59
CA ILE A 330 -15.56 2.30 2.20
C ILE A 330 -14.53 1.94 3.27
N LEU A 331 -14.85 2.18 4.55
CA LEU A 331 -13.95 1.82 5.65
C LEU A 331 -13.73 0.29 5.73
N TYR A 332 -14.78 -0.51 5.53
CA TYR A 332 -14.63 -1.97 5.50
C TYR A 332 -13.82 -2.43 4.28
N LYS A 333 -14.06 -1.86 3.09
CA LYS A 333 -13.23 -2.10 1.90
C LYS A 333 -11.76 -1.80 2.19
N LEU A 334 -11.45 -0.61 2.70
CA LEU A 334 -10.09 -0.21 3.08
C LEU A 334 -9.47 -1.18 4.08
N GLU A 335 -10.22 -1.63 5.08
CA GLU A 335 -9.69 -2.56 6.08
C GLU A 335 -9.30 -3.92 5.48
N THR A 336 -10.03 -4.40 4.47
CA THR A 336 -9.65 -5.63 3.74
C THR A 336 -8.38 -5.48 2.90
N LEU A 337 -7.92 -4.26 2.61
CA LEU A 337 -6.72 -4.05 1.80
C LEU A 337 -5.42 -4.49 2.51
N LYS A 338 -5.47 -4.71 3.83
CA LYS A 338 -4.35 -5.34 4.56
C LYS A 338 -4.02 -6.73 4.03
N ASP A 339 -4.96 -7.41 3.37
CA ASP A 339 -4.74 -8.73 2.78
C ASP A 339 -3.73 -8.67 1.61
N TYR A 340 -3.48 -7.48 1.04
CA TYR A 340 -2.50 -7.26 -0.03
C TYR A 340 -1.11 -6.90 0.49
N GLY A 341 -1.01 -6.20 1.63
CA GLY A 341 0.27 -5.65 2.14
C GLY A 341 0.65 -6.07 3.56
N GLY A 342 -0.11 -6.98 4.17
CA GLY A 342 0.10 -7.41 5.56
C GLY A 342 -0.37 -6.40 6.60
N LEU A 343 -0.10 -6.74 7.87
CA LEU A 343 -0.64 -6.02 9.04
C LEU A 343 -0.12 -4.60 9.20
N LEU A 344 1.08 -4.31 8.65
CA LEU A 344 1.70 -3.00 8.72
C LEU A 344 1.15 -2.00 7.69
N THR A 345 0.22 -2.44 6.82
CA THR A 345 -0.40 -1.57 5.82
C THR A 345 -1.22 -0.48 6.50
N LYS A 346 -0.87 0.78 6.24
CA LYS A 346 -1.63 1.94 6.69
C LYS A 346 -2.66 2.33 5.64
N LYS A 347 -3.86 2.70 6.09
CA LYS A 347 -4.96 3.09 5.20
C LYS A 347 -5.48 4.47 5.55
N CYS A 348 -5.87 5.23 4.55
CA CYS A 348 -6.42 6.57 4.71
C CYS A 348 -7.59 6.79 3.75
N LEU A 349 -8.62 7.47 4.25
CA LEU A 349 -9.71 8.03 3.45
C LEU A 349 -9.47 9.53 3.30
N VAL A 350 -9.28 9.97 2.06
CA VAL A 350 -9.26 11.39 1.69
C VAL A 350 -10.64 11.75 1.13
N SER A 351 -11.39 12.59 1.84
CA SER A 351 -12.76 12.93 1.48
C SER A 351 -12.91 14.43 1.21
N TYR A 352 -13.51 14.79 0.08
CA TYR A 352 -13.89 16.18 -0.18
C TYR A 352 -14.90 16.70 0.84
N PHE A 353 -15.81 15.84 1.30
CA PHE A 353 -16.83 16.18 2.28
C PHE A 353 -16.47 15.74 3.68
N GLU A 354 -17.03 16.42 4.67
CA GLU A 354 -16.99 15.96 6.05
C GLU A 354 -17.81 14.66 6.20
N VAL A 355 -17.28 13.73 6.98
CA VAL A 355 -17.96 12.49 7.35
C VAL A 355 -18.59 12.62 8.74
N PRO A 356 -19.73 11.94 8.98
CA PRO A 356 -20.36 11.90 10.30
C PRO A 356 -19.42 11.38 11.40
N GLU A 357 -19.68 11.79 12.64
CA GLU A 357 -18.86 11.39 13.80
C GLU A 357 -18.82 9.87 14.03
N SER A 358 -19.91 9.16 13.70
CA SER A 358 -19.96 7.70 13.74
C SER A 358 -18.91 7.05 12.82
N VAL A 359 -18.67 7.64 11.64
CA VAL A 359 -17.67 7.20 10.67
C VAL A 359 -16.27 7.47 11.20
N LYS A 360 -16.03 8.64 11.80
CA LYS A 360 -14.72 8.96 12.41
C LYS A 360 -14.37 8.00 13.54
N ASN A 361 -15.33 7.72 14.42
CA ASN A 361 -15.16 6.75 15.50
C ASN A 361 -14.84 5.34 14.97
N ARG A 362 -15.52 4.93 13.90
CA ARG A 362 -15.25 3.64 13.24
C ARG A 362 -13.87 3.61 12.60
N ALA A 363 -13.47 4.66 11.90
CA ALA A 363 -12.17 4.74 11.25
C ALA A 363 -11.02 4.69 12.28
N LYS A 364 -11.17 5.40 13.41
CA LYS A 364 -10.24 5.30 14.53
C LYS A 364 -10.12 3.87 15.07
N PHE A 365 -11.22 3.15 15.23
CA PHE A 365 -11.20 1.74 15.65
C PHE A 365 -10.48 0.82 14.65
N LEU A 366 -10.62 1.10 13.35
CA LEU A 366 -9.98 0.34 12.27
C LEU A 366 -8.56 0.82 11.93
N ASN A 367 -8.02 1.80 12.67
CA ASN A 367 -6.75 2.47 12.36
C ASN A 367 -6.69 3.01 10.91
N ILE A 368 -7.78 3.63 10.46
CA ILE A 368 -7.90 4.31 9.18
C ILE A 368 -7.84 5.81 9.43
N GLU A 369 -6.87 6.48 8.80
CA GLU A 369 -6.73 7.94 8.88
C GLU A 369 -7.82 8.61 8.01
N ILE A 370 -8.35 9.76 8.45
CA ILE A 370 -9.31 10.53 7.65
C ILE A 370 -8.80 11.95 7.47
N ILE A 371 -8.62 12.33 6.20
CA ILE A 371 -8.34 13.71 5.79
C ILE A 371 -9.57 14.22 5.05
N GLN A 372 -10.23 15.26 5.56
CA GLN A 372 -11.54 15.66 5.04
C GLN A 372 -11.76 17.17 4.95
N GLY A 373 -12.59 17.61 4.00
CA GLY A 373 -13.05 18.99 3.89
C GLY A 373 -11.90 20.00 3.89
N LYS A 374 -11.90 20.92 4.87
CA LYS A 374 -10.85 21.95 5.00
C LYS A 374 -9.44 21.37 5.22
N ASP A 375 -9.32 20.15 5.74
CA ASP A 375 -8.01 19.52 5.95
C ASP A 375 -7.29 19.18 4.64
N LEU A 376 -7.98 19.17 3.50
CA LEU A 376 -7.36 18.95 2.19
C LEU A 376 -6.34 20.03 1.80
N GLN A 377 -6.49 21.25 2.33
CA GLN A 377 -5.49 22.31 2.18
C GLN A 377 -4.18 21.98 2.92
N ARG A 378 -4.23 21.05 3.88
CA ARG A 378 -3.11 20.63 4.73
C ARG A 378 -2.75 19.16 4.52
N ILE A 379 -3.16 18.56 3.40
CA ILE A 379 -2.95 17.13 3.12
C ILE A 379 -1.48 16.73 3.25
N LYS A 380 -0.56 17.59 2.79
CA LYS A 380 0.89 17.39 2.94
C LYS A 380 1.30 17.19 4.40
N THR A 381 0.92 18.13 5.27
CA THR A 381 1.24 18.09 6.70
C THR A 381 0.57 16.88 7.38
N LYS A 382 -0.71 16.66 7.10
CA LYS A 382 -1.47 15.52 7.64
C LYS A 382 -0.86 14.17 7.29
N VAL A 383 -0.42 13.98 6.05
CA VAL A 383 0.26 12.74 5.64
C VAL A 383 1.65 12.63 6.28
N GLN A 384 2.39 13.73 6.44
CA GLN A 384 3.69 13.69 7.14
C GLN A 384 3.56 13.32 8.63
N GLU A 385 2.50 13.77 9.29
CA GLU A 385 2.11 13.35 10.66
C GLU A 385 1.74 11.87 10.67
N TRP A 386 0.86 11.45 9.76
CA TRP A 386 0.42 10.05 9.64
C TRP A 386 1.56 9.06 9.37
N ILE A 387 2.55 9.43 8.55
CA ILE A 387 3.79 8.63 8.36
C ILE A 387 4.60 8.58 9.66
N GLY A 388 4.59 9.67 10.42
CA GLY A 388 5.27 9.80 11.70
C GLY A 388 4.68 8.89 12.77
N ASP A 389 3.36 8.76 12.81
CA ASP A 389 2.64 8.02 13.84
C ASP A 389 3.04 6.54 13.91
N GLU A 390 3.31 6.07 15.12
CA GLU A 390 3.73 4.70 15.39
C GLU A 390 2.59 3.80 15.89
N SER A 391 1.34 4.22 15.66
CA SER A 391 0.14 3.47 16.04
C SER A 391 0.06 2.08 15.43
#